data_AF-K4RBE6-F1
#
_entry.id   AF-K4RBE6-F1
#
_cell.length_a   1.000
_cell.length_b   1.000
_cell.length_c   1.000
_cell.angle_alpha   90.00
_cell.angle_beta   90.00
_cell.angle_gamma   90.00
#
_symmetry.space_group_name_H-M   'P 1'
#
loop_
_entity.id
_entity.type
_entity.pdbx_description
1 polymer ?
#
loop_
_entity_poly.entity_id
_entity_poly.type
_entity_poly.pdbx_seq_one_letter_code
_entity_poly.pdbx_strand_id
1 'polypeptide(L)'
;MIATFAQMEARAAAERVASSRAHLLTSTRWGGGSPPFGYRTYAKDGARYLEINPETADIVREAARRVIDGEPVNALCRDFEERGLPSPADTYQRNKSGKDFVWHPRTLKGILTSPTLLGWKTRSEEVPGKKYRKRVLVHDPDGRPVRVAEAVLDQDVFDCLQDALTSAASPIGRRSTTPRTPLLGVIKCGGCGKNLQLHTSRKRRRDGTYRVTEKIRCLSRIGSPACPGYVFLPDEEIVTPVLRKLVAAVGDVPVTRRVYVQSARAMGDPGNPSVDADGDHWQFVPLGSTFAERWEGMEITEFGEDLVHAGVTVRCHPRERGGPVLEIPEDFRERLAKSLR
;
A
#
# COMPACT_ATOMS: atom_id res chain seq x y z
N MET A 1 -16.78 -54.07 24.86
CA MET A 1 -18.06 -53.34 24.88
C MET A 1 -18.01 -52.00 25.62
N ILE A 2 -17.18 -51.79 26.64
CA ILE A 2 -17.07 -50.47 27.32
C ILE A 2 -16.37 -49.41 26.44
N ALA A 3 -15.28 -49.78 25.75
CA ALA A 3 -14.54 -48.87 24.88
C ALA A 3 -15.36 -48.33 23.70
N THR A 4 -16.26 -49.15 23.14
CA THR A 4 -17.14 -48.74 22.03
C THR A 4 -18.22 -47.75 22.49
N PHE A 5 -18.76 -47.93 23.70
CA PHE A 5 -19.72 -47.00 24.29
C PHE A 5 -19.07 -45.65 24.60
N ALA A 6 -17.86 -45.66 25.18
CA ALA A 6 -17.07 -44.45 25.40
C ALA A 6 -16.74 -43.70 24.09
N GLN A 7 -16.40 -44.43 23.01
CA GLN A 7 -16.18 -43.82 21.69
C GLN A 7 -17.46 -43.20 21.10
N MET A 8 -18.61 -43.85 21.28
CA MET A 8 -19.91 -43.32 20.84
C MET A 8 -20.30 -42.06 21.61
N GLU A 9 -20.16 -42.05 22.93
CA GLU A 9 -20.42 -40.87 23.76
C GLU A 9 -19.48 -39.71 23.43
N ALA A 10 -18.18 -39.99 23.25
CA ALA A 10 -17.20 -38.99 22.83
C ALA A 10 -17.54 -38.39 21.46
N ARG A 11 -17.98 -39.22 20.51
CA ARG A 11 -18.42 -38.76 19.19
C ARG A 11 -19.69 -37.91 19.27
N ALA A 12 -20.69 -38.34 20.04
CA ALA A 12 -21.93 -37.58 20.24
C ALA A 12 -21.68 -36.24 20.97
N ALA A 13 -20.73 -36.19 21.89
CA ALA A 13 -20.27 -34.95 22.52
C ALA A 13 -19.55 -34.04 21.51
N ALA A 14 -18.66 -34.61 20.67
CA ALA A 14 -17.98 -33.86 19.62
C ALA A 14 -18.94 -33.26 18.60
N GLU A 15 -19.94 -34.03 18.16
CA GLU A 15 -20.99 -33.59 17.24
C GLU A 15 -21.85 -32.47 17.84
N ARG A 16 -22.24 -32.58 19.13
CA ARG A 16 -22.93 -31.49 19.83
C ARG A 16 -22.11 -30.21 19.93
N VAL A 17 -20.81 -30.33 20.24
CA VAL A 17 -19.90 -29.17 20.30
C VAL A 17 -19.71 -28.55 18.92
N ALA A 18 -19.57 -29.37 17.87
CA ALA A 18 -19.45 -28.91 16.49
C ALA A 18 -20.72 -28.18 16.02
N SER A 19 -21.90 -28.75 16.27
CA SER A 19 -23.19 -28.14 15.95
C SER A 19 -23.39 -26.82 16.70
N SER A 20 -23.08 -26.79 18.01
CA SER A 20 -23.15 -25.56 18.81
C SER A 20 -22.19 -24.47 18.30
N ARG A 21 -20.96 -24.85 17.90
CA ARG A 21 -20.00 -23.93 17.28
C ARG A 21 -20.48 -23.41 15.92
N ALA A 22 -21.05 -24.27 15.08
CA ALA A 22 -21.63 -23.89 13.80
C ALA A 22 -22.77 -22.88 13.97
N HIS A 23 -23.67 -23.11 14.92
CA HIS A 23 -24.75 -22.18 15.23
C HIS A 23 -24.23 -20.85 15.82
N LEU A 24 -23.23 -20.90 16.71
CA LEU A 24 -22.61 -19.70 17.27
C LEU A 24 -21.87 -18.89 16.20
N LEU A 25 -21.32 -19.52 15.16
CA LEU A 25 -20.64 -18.83 14.07
C LEU A 25 -21.58 -17.91 13.29
N THR A 26 -22.80 -18.33 12.99
CA THR A 26 -23.77 -17.51 12.24
C THR A 26 -24.58 -16.55 13.12
N SER A 27 -24.57 -16.73 14.45
CA SER A 27 -25.23 -15.81 15.39
C SER A 27 -24.45 -14.52 15.66
N THR A 28 -25.10 -13.53 16.28
CA THR A 28 -24.44 -12.31 16.77
C THR A 28 -23.60 -12.55 18.04
N ARG A 29 -23.71 -13.73 18.66
CA ARG A 29 -22.96 -14.09 19.87
C ARG A 29 -21.47 -14.30 19.57
N TRP A 30 -20.63 -13.92 20.52
CA TRP A 30 -19.20 -14.15 20.48
C TRP A 30 -18.87 -15.56 20.97
N GLY A 31 -18.52 -16.43 20.02
CA GLY A 31 -18.29 -17.86 20.25
C GLY A 31 -17.03 -18.24 21.04
N GLY A 32 -16.26 -17.26 21.52
CA GLY A 32 -15.07 -17.46 22.36
C GLY A 32 -13.75 -16.98 21.74
N GLY A 33 -12.67 -17.09 22.50
CA GLY A 33 -11.36 -16.53 22.15
C GLY A 33 -11.22 -15.04 22.53
N SER A 34 -10.03 -14.50 22.29
CA SER A 34 -9.74 -13.08 22.53
C SER A 34 -10.49 -12.21 21.52
N PRO A 35 -11.13 -11.12 21.95
CA PRO A 35 -11.81 -10.20 21.04
C PRO A 35 -10.79 -9.53 20.09
N PRO A 36 -11.23 -9.06 18.92
CA PRO A 36 -10.39 -8.22 18.05
C PRO A 36 -9.93 -6.96 18.79
N PHE A 37 -8.78 -6.41 18.42
CA PHE A 37 -8.29 -5.15 18.98
C PHE A 37 -9.27 -4.01 18.63
N GLY A 38 -9.59 -3.14 19.61
CA GLY A 38 -10.68 -2.16 19.51
C GLY A 38 -11.99 -2.60 20.19
N TYR A 39 -12.09 -3.86 20.63
CA TYR A 39 -13.30 -4.42 21.25
C TYR A 39 -13.01 -5.13 22.57
N ARG A 40 -14.01 -5.20 23.44
CA ARG A 40 -13.99 -6.07 24.62
C ARG A 40 -15.23 -6.94 24.66
N THR A 41 -15.16 -8.04 25.41
CA THR A 41 -16.34 -8.91 25.58
C THR A 41 -17.12 -8.53 26.82
N TYR A 42 -18.44 -8.48 26.71
CA TYR A 42 -19.35 -8.38 27.86
C TYR A 42 -20.30 -9.58 27.87
N ALA A 43 -20.87 -9.89 29.04
CA ALA A 43 -21.83 -10.97 29.22
C ALA A 43 -23.25 -10.42 29.29
N LYS A 44 -24.18 -11.02 28.54
CA LYS A 44 -25.61 -10.71 28.57
C LYS A 44 -26.40 -11.99 28.28
N ASP A 45 -27.44 -12.26 29.06
CA ASP A 45 -28.33 -13.43 28.90
C ASP A 45 -27.59 -14.78 28.81
N GLY A 46 -26.53 -14.96 29.62
CA GLY A 46 -25.70 -16.17 29.61
C GLY A 46 -24.82 -16.36 28.36
N ALA A 47 -24.78 -15.37 27.46
CA ALA A 47 -23.95 -15.35 26.27
C ALA A 47 -22.92 -14.20 26.31
N ARG A 48 -21.87 -14.32 25.49
CA ARG A 48 -20.85 -13.28 25.33
C ARG A 48 -21.13 -12.48 24.06
N TYR A 49 -20.93 -11.17 24.13
CA TYR A 49 -21.06 -10.23 23.01
C TYR A 49 -19.83 -9.33 22.94
N LEU A 50 -19.71 -8.57 21.85
CA LEU A 50 -18.66 -7.59 21.66
C LEU A 50 -19.22 -6.17 21.80
N GLU A 51 -18.48 -5.33 22.49
CA GLU A 51 -18.68 -3.88 22.53
C GLU A 51 -17.34 -3.17 22.29
N ILE A 52 -17.40 -1.89 21.92
CA ILE A 52 -16.21 -1.08 21.71
C ILE A 52 -15.44 -0.95 23.02
N ASN A 53 -14.13 -1.20 22.97
CA ASN A 53 -13.24 -0.89 24.08
C ASN A 53 -12.64 0.50 23.81
N PRO A 54 -13.02 1.56 24.56
CA PRO A 54 -12.64 2.93 24.25
C PRO A 54 -11.12 3.11 24.17
N GLU A 55 -10.36 2.57 25.11
CA GLU A 55 -8.89 2.72 25.16
C GLU A 55 -8.22 2.18 23.89
N THR A 56 -8.55 0.94 23.51
CA THR A 56 -7.95 0.32 22.31
C THR A 56 -8.55 0.85 21.01
N ALA A 57 -9.80 1.32 21.02
CA ALA A 57 -10.46 1.90 19.86
C ALA A 57 -9.85 3.25 19.51
N ASP A 58 -9.48 4.06 20.51
CA ASP A 58 -8.81 5.34 20.27
C ASP A 58 -7.43 5.16 19.65
N ILE A 59 -6.67 4.13 20.07
CA ILE A 59 -5.41 3.75 19.43
C ILE A 59 -5.63 3.37 17.96
N VAL A 60 -6.70 2.63 17.64
CA VAL A 60 -7.04 2.26 16.26
C VAL A 60 -7.42 3.50 15.44
N ARG A 61 -8.23 4.40 15.99
CA ARG A 61 -8.65 5.65 15.31
C ARG A 61 -7.46 6.56 15.06
N GLU A 62 -6.56 6.71 16.04
CA GLU A 62 -5.32 7.47 15.89
C GLU A 62 -4.44 6.87 14.79
N ALA A 63 -4.24 5.54 14.82
CA ALA A 63 -3.46 4.83 13.82
C ALA A 63 -4.06 4.99 12.41
N ALA A 64 -5.39 4.87 12.28
CA ALA A 64 -6.09 5.04 11.01
C ALA A 64 -5.87 6.45 10.44
N ARG A 65 -6.09 7.50 11.25
CA ARG A 65 -5.88 8.89 10.86
C ARG A 65 -4.44 9.13 10.39
N ARG A 66 -3.44 8.74 11.17
CA ARG A 66 -2.02 8.96 10.83
C ARG A 66 -1.58 8.20 9.58
N VAL A 67 -2.13 7.01 9.34
CA VAL A 67 -1.85 6.27 8.11
C VAL A 67 -2.47 6.96 6.89
N ILE A 68 -3.71 7.46 7.02
CA ILE A 68 -4.37 8.28 5.99
C ILE A 68 -3.56 9.55 5.70
N ASP A 69 -3.04 10.21 6.75
CA ASP A 69 -2.17 11.40 6.66
C ASP A 69 -0.78 11.11 6.05
N GLY A 70 -0.47 9.85 5.76
CA GLY A 70 0.75 9.49 5.06
C GLY A 70 1.94 9.13 5.96
N GLU A 71 1.70 8.76 7.21
CA GLU A 71 2.75 8.30 8.12
C GLU A 71 2.98 6.78 7.99
N PRO A 72 4.23 6.26 8.02
CA PRO A 72 4.47 4.83 7.84
C PRO A 72 4.14 4.03 9.10
N VAL A 73 3.53 2.85 8.93
CA VAL A 73 3.14 1.94 10.03
C VAL A 73 4.30 1.65 10.99
N ASN A 74 5.54 1.57 10.51
CA ASN A 74 6.72 1.37 11.35
C ASN A 74 7.00 2.55 12.30
N ALA A 75 6.74 3.79 11.86
CA ALA A 75 6.91 4.97 12.71
C ALA A 75 5.84 4.99 13.81
N LEU A 76 4.59 4.64 13.47
CA LEU A 76 3.51 4.49 14.45
C LEU A 76 3.86 3.43 15.50
N CYS A 77 4.36 2.26 15.09
CA CYS A 77 4.79 1.22 16.03
C CYS A 77 5.82 1.73 17.04
N ARG A 78 6.84 2.47 16.57
CA ARG A 78 7.87 3.04 17.44
C ARG A 78 7.30 4.10 18.39
N ASP A 79 6.43 4.97 17.89
CA ASP A 79 5.76 6.00 18.68
C ASP A 79 4.82 5.39 19.74
N PHE A 80 4.10 4.32 19.41
CA PHE A 80 3.25 3.60 20.35
C PHE A 80 4.06 2.88 21.43
N GLU A 81 5.20 2.29 21.05
CA GLU A 81 6.17 1.71 21.99
C GLU A 81 6.74 2.78 22.93
N GLU A 82 7.16 3.93 22.41
CA GLU A 82 7.74 5.04 23.19
C GLU A 82 6.72 5.64 24.19
N ARG A 83 5.45 5.74 23.78
CA ARG A 83 4.35 6.19 24.65
C ARG A 83 3.82 5.11 25.61
N GLY A 84 4.33 3.87 25.53
CA GLY A 84 3.86 2.76 26.36
C GLY A 84 2.40 2.40 26.10
N LEU A 85 1.95 2.45 24.85
CA LEU A 85 0.57 2.11 24.50
C LEU A 85 0.37 0.59 24.44
N PRO A 86 -0.71 0.05 25.05
CA PRO A 86 -0.93 -1.39 25.15
C PRO A 86 -1.07 -2.02 23.76
N SER A 87 -0.23 -3.01 23.47
CA SER A 87 -0.34 -3.78 22.24
C SER A 87 -1.52 -4.77 22.33
N PRO A 88 -1.93 -5.37 21.20
CA PRO A 88 -2.93 -6.45 21.22
C PRO A 88 -2.52 -7.66 22.05
N ALA A 89 -1.21 -7.89 22.24
CA ALA A 89 -0.71 -8.96 23.09
C ALA A 89 -0.89 -8.62 24.58
N ASP A 90 -0.65 -7.36 24.95
CA ASP A 90 -0.75 -6.88 26.33
C ASP A 90 -2.20 -6.81 26.79
N THR A 91 -3.07 -6.25 25.95
CA THR A 91 -4.51 -6.02 26.25
C THR A 91 -5.24 -7.29 26.65
N TYR A 92 -4.89 -8.43 26.04
CA TYR A 92 -5.60 -9.70 26.25
C TYR A 92 -4.73 -10.75 26.95
N GLN A 93 -3.68 -10.32 27.66
CA GLN A 93 -2.76 -11.20 28.41
C GLN A 93 -2.19 -12.35 27.55
N ARG A 94 -1.91 -12.04 26.28
CA ARG A 94 -1.28 -12.96 25.32
C ARG A 94 0.23 -12.77 25.25
N ASN A 95 0.78 -11.85 26.04
CA ASN A 95 2.21 -11.60 26.12
C ASN A 95 2.93 -12.80 26.77
N LYS A 96 3.48 -13.68 25.93
CA LYS A 96 4.33 -14.80 26.38
C LYS A 96 5.80 -14.41 26.52
N SER A 97 6.17 -13.23 26.03
CA SER A 97 7.56 -12.74 25.97
C SER A 97 7.99 -11.94 27.20
N GLY A 98 7.06 -11.53 28.06
CA GLY A 98 7.35 -10.71 29.24
C GLY A 98 7.85 -9.30 28.93
N LYS A 99 7.67 -8.84 27.69
CA LYS A 99 8.02 -7.47 27.24
C LYS A 99 6.74 -6.75 26.88
N ASP A 100 6.36 -5.76 27.68
CA ASP A 100 5.13 -5.00 27.46
C ASP A 100 5.30 -3.96 26.34
N PHE A 101 4.18 -3.56 25.75
CA PHE A 101 4.04 -2.45 24.78
C PHE A 101 4.70 -2.67 23.41
N VAL A 102 5.05 -3.92 23.06
CA VAL A 102 5.72 -4.21 21.78
C VAL A 102 4.75 -4.20 20.61
N TRP A 103 4.98 -3.32 19.63
CA TRP A 103 4.15 -3.15 18.44
C TRP A 103 4.84 -3.69 17.18
N HIS A 104 4.36 -4.83 16.71
CA HIS A 104 4.82 -5.36 15.43
C HIS A 104 4.06 -4.75 14.24
N PRO A 105 4.76 -4.22 13.21
CA PRO A 105 4.12 -3.62 12.03
C PRO A 105 3.14 -4.56 11.31
N ARG A 106 3.47 -5.86 11.25
CA ARG A 106 2.59 -6.89 10.67
C ARG A 106 1.28 -7.01 11.44
N THR A 107 1.33 -6.90 12.76
CA THR A 107 0.15 -6.98 13.64
C THR A 107 -0.71 -5.74 13.47
N LEU A 108 -0.11 -4.54 13.54
CA LEU A 108 -0.83 -3.28 13.34
C LEU A 108 -1.49 -3.23 11.96
N LYS A 109 -0.76 -3.60 10.89
CA LYS A 109 -1.34 -3.70 9.54
C LYS A 109 -2.49 -4.69 9.47
N GLY A 110 -2.39 -5.85 10.13
CA GLY A 110 -3.46 -6.85 10.15
C GLY A 110 -4.72 -6.44 10.94
N ILE A 111 -4.59 -5.45 11.84
CA ILE A 111 -5.71 -4.80 12.53
C ILE A 111 -6.35 -3.76 11.60
N LEU A 112 -5.53 -2.87 11.02
CA LEU A 112 -5.99 -1.77 10.15
C LEU A 112 -6.65 -2.25 8.84
N THR A 113 -6.34 -3.46 8.38
CA THR A 113 -7.03 -4.06 7.21
C THR A 113 -8.22 -4.93 7.58
N SER A 114 -8.59 -5.01 8.86
CA SER A 114 -9.61 -5.95 9.32
C SER A 114 -11.02 -5.41 9.13
N PRO A 115 -11.92 -6.16 8.46
CA PRO A 115 -13.36 -5.82 8.43
C PRO A 115 -14.01 -5.83 9.82
N THR A 116 -13.34 -6.41 10.83
CA THR A 116 -13.82 -6.34 12.22
C THR A 116 -13.90 -4.90 12.73
N LEU A 117 -13.14 -3.95 12.17
CA LEU A 117 -13.25 -2.53 12.55
C LEU A 117 -14.60 -1.91 12.18
N LEU A 118 -15.34 -2.52 11.24
CA LEU A 118 -16.70 -2.14 10.86
C LEU A 118 -17.77 -2.93 11.66
N GLY A 119 -17.34 -3.78 12.58
CA GLY A 119 -18.20 -4.66 13.38
C GLY A 119 -18.54 -5.99 12.70
N TRP A 120 -17.96 -6.28 11.53
CA TRP A 120 -18.22 -7.53 10.81
C TRP A 120 -17.59 -8.74 11.49
N LYS A 121 -18.32 -9.86 11.47
CA LYS A 121 -17.83 -11.14 11.96
C LYS A 121 -16.92 -11.79 10.92
N THR A 122 -15.76 -12.28 11.37
CA THR A 122 -14.78 -12.91 10.49
C THR A 122 -14.34 -14.26 11.00
N ARG A 123 -13.93 -15.14 10.08
CA ARG A 123 -13.29 -16.42 10.39
C ARG A 123 -12.01 -16.60 9.56
N SER A 124 -11.12 -17.45 10.06
CA SER A 124 -9.88 -17.80 9.36
C SER A 124 -10.07 -19.12 8.60
N GLU A 125 -9.91 -19.09 7.29
CA GLU A 125 -9.97 -20.26 6.42
C GLU A 125 -8.58 -20.63 5.92
N GLU A 126 -8.32 -21.93 5.77
CA GLU A 126 -7.11 -22.40 5.13
C GLU A 126 -7.16 -22.14 3.64
N VAL A 127 -6.03 -21.74 3.07
CA VAL A 127 -5.92 -21.54 1.63
C VAL A 127 -5.27 -22.79 1.03
N PRO A 128 -5.92 -23.48 0.07
CA PRO A 128 -5.38 -24.68 -0.53
C PRO A 128 -3.94 -24.50 -1.02
N GLY A 129 -3.04 -25.39 -0.60
CA GLY A 129 -1.63 -25.36 -0.98
C GLY A 129 -0.79 -24.24 -0.35
N LYS A 130 -1.31 -23.47 0.62
CA LYS A 130 -0.58 -22.41 1.31
C LYS A 130 -0.54 -22.66 2.82
N LYS A 131 0.59 -22.32 3.45
CA LYS A 131 0.79 -22.42 4.92
C LYS A 131 0.11 -21.28 5.71
N TYR A 132 -0.60 -20.38 5.03
CA TYR A 132 -1.26 -19.23 5.67
C TYR A 132 -2.78 -19.37 5.59
N ARG A 133 -3.46 -18.69 6.51
CA ARG A 133 -4.92 -18.63 6.56
C ARG A 133 -5.40 -17.27 6.08
N LYS A 134 -6.52 -17.25 5.35
CA LYS A 134 -7.19 -16.03 4.90
C LYS A 134 -8.32 -15.69 5.86
N ARG A 135 -8.48 -14.41 6.16
CA ARG A 135 -9.66 -13.89 6.87
C ARG A 135 -10.80 -13.73 5.88
N VAL A 136 -11.97 -14.29 6.20
CA VAL A 136 -13.20 -14.16 5.40
C VAL A 136 -14.36 -13.69 6.26
N LEU A 137 -15.35 -13.03 5.64
CA LEU A 137 -16.60 -12.64 6.30
C LEU A 137 -17.44 -13.88 6.59
N VAL A 138 -18.08 -13.90 7.75
CA VAL A 138 -19.08 -14.91 8.09
C VAL A 138 -20.44 -14.44 7.60
N HIS A 139 -21.14 -15.32 6.90
CA HIS A 139 -22.50 -15.08 6.40
C HIS A 139 -23.50 -15.90 7.22
N ASP A 140 -24.71 -15.38 7.36
CA ASP A 140 -25.85 -16.09 7.94
C ASP A 140 -26.42 -17.15 6.95
N PRO A 141 -27.42 -17.96 7.34
CA PRO A 141 -28.04 -18.93 6.45
C PRO A 141 -28.66 -18.33 5.18
N ASP A 142 -29.02 -17.04 5.20
CA ASP A 142 -29.58 -16.30 4.07
C ASP A 142 -28.49 -15.67 3.17
N GLY A 143 -27.21 -15.91 3.49
CA GLY A 143 -26.06 -15.43 2.73
C GLY A 143 -25.67 -13.98 3.01
N ARG A 144 -26.21 -13.33 4.05
CA ARG A 144 -25.88 -11.94 4.42
C ARG A 144 -24.73 -11.90 5.42
N PRO A 145 -23.80 -10.92 5.32
CA PRO A 145 -22.69 -10.81 6.26
C PRO A 145 -23.20 -10.48 7.68
N VAL A 146 -22.65 -11.18 8.67
CA VAL A 146 -23.06 -11.03 10.08
C VAL A 146 -22.29 -9.89 10.73
N ARG A 147 -23.00 -8.90 11.28
CA ARG A 147 -22.44 -7.85 12.13
C ARG A 147 -22.62 -8.21 13.60
N VAL A 148 -21.55 -8.12 14.39
CA VAL A 148 -21.51 -8.57 15.80
C VAL A 148 -21.29 -7.45 16.81
N ALA A 149 -20.92 -6.26 16.35
CA ALA A 149 -20.67 -5.09 17.19
C ALA A 149 -20.92 -3.80 16.40
N GLU A 150 -21.00 -2.69 17.12
CA GLU A 150 -20.86 -1.35 16.55
C GLU A 150 -19.49 -1.19 15.85
N ALA A 151 -19.39 -0.28 14.89
CA ALA A 151 -18.15 -0.04 14.17
C ALA A 151 -17.19 0.85 14.99
N VAL A 152 -15.91 0.49 15.01
CA VAL A 152 -14.83 1.33 15.56
C VAL A 152 -14.48 2.48 14.60
N LEU A 153 -14.57 2.20 13.29
CA LEU A 153 -14.37 3.15 12.20
C LEU A 153 -15.60 3.18 11.31
N ASP A 154 -15.97 4.34 10.79
CA ASP A 154 -16.99 4.46 9.75
C ASP A 154 -16.50 3.85 8.43
N GLN A 155 -17.46 3.48 7.57
CA GLN A 155 -17.17 2.85 6.28
C GLN A 155 -16.24 3.72 5.43
N ASP A 156 -16.55 5.02 5.29
CA ASP A 156 -15.76 5.96 4.49
C ASP A 156 -14.32 6.09 5.00
N VAL A 157 -14.14 6.16 6.33
CA VAL A 157 -12.81 6.23 6.96
C VAL A 157 -12.03 4.94 6.73
N PHE A 158 -12.70 3.80 6.82
CA PHE A 158 -12.09 2.49 6.58
C PHE A 158 -11.64 2.34 5.12
N ASP A 159 -12.43 2.84 4.17
CA ASP A 159 -12.11 2.80 2.75
C ASP A 159 -10.91 3.71 2.43
N CYS A 160 -10.90 4.95 2.94
CA CYS A 160 -9.72 5.83 2.85
C CYS A 160 -8.46 5.18 3.44
N LEU A 161 -8.59 4.46 4.56
CA LEU A 161 -7.50 3.72 5.18
C LEU A 161 -6.98 2.58 4.28
N GLN A 162 -7.87 1.81 3.63
CA GLN A 162 -7.46 0.74 2.72
C GLN A 162 -6.71 1.31 1.49
N ASP A 163 -7.18 2.44 0.96
CA ASP A 163 -6.53 3.14 -0.15
C ASP A 163 -5.14 3.65 0.23
N ALA A 164 -5.00 4.24 1.42
CA ALA A 164 -3.71 4.70 1.94
C ALA A 164 -2.72 3.53 2.13
N LEU A 165 -3.19 2.40 2.68
CA LEU A 165 -2.37 1.20 2.90
C LEU A 165 -1.96 0.50 1.60
N THR A 166 -2.81 0.55 0.57
CA THR A 166 -2.54 -0.02 -0.76
C THR A 166 -1.59 0.87 -1.55
N SER A 167 -1.81 2.19 -1.51
CA SER A 167 -0.90 3.18 -2.10
C SER A 167 0.50 3.11 -1.48
N ALA A 168 0.59 2.82 -0.18
CA ALA A 168 1.86 2.56 0.51
C ALA A 168 2.50 1.20 0.17
N ALA A 169 1.73 0.24 -0.36
CA ALA A 169 2.23 -1.07 -0.79
C ALA A 169 2.74 -1.09 -2.24
N SER A 170 2.44 -0.06 -3.03
CA SER A 170 3.06 0.15 -4.34
C SER A 170 4.56 0.35 -4.21
N PRO A 171 5.41 -0.20 -5.11
CA PRO A 171 6.88 -0.05 -5.09
C PRO A 171 7.40 1.40 -5.25
N ILE A 172 6.54 2.40 -5.14
CA ILE A 172 6.77 3.79 -5.51
C ILE A 172 6.76 4.73 -4.29
N GLY A 173 6.28 4.31 -3.12
CA GLY A 173 6.04 5.25 -2.00
C GLY A 173 6.79 4.96 -0.70
N ARG A 174 7.99 5.54 -0.53
CA ARG A 174 8.40 6.38 0.63
C ARG A 174 9.92 6.41 0.89
N ARG A 175 10.51 7.54 0.44
CA ARG A 175 11.33 8.49 1.21
C ARG A 175 12.08 7.91 2.42
N SER A 176 13.34 7.56 2.19
CA SER A 176 14.39 7.62 3.23
C SER A 176 15.00 9.03 3.21
N THR A 177 15.33 9.57 4.39
CA THR A 177 16.08 10.81 4.63
C THR A 177 17.58 10.71 4.30
N THR A 178 17.97 9.66 3.56
CA THR A 178 19.31 9.40 3.02
C THR A 178 19.27 9.75 1.53
N PRO A 179 20.31 10.40 0.93
CA PRO A 179 20.18 11.16 -0.30
C PRO A 179 19.45 10.35 -1.37
N ARG A 180 18.31 10.90 -1.82
CA ARG A 180 17.44 10.25 -2.79
C ARG A 180 18.29 9.95 -4.00
N THR A 181 18.31 8.70 -4.43
CA THR A 181 18.85 8.42 -5.75
C THR A 181 18.08 9.31 -6.73
N PRO A 182 18.73 10.22 -7.47
CA PRO A 182 18.01 11.02 -8.44
C PRO A 182 17.33 10.07 -9.40
N LEU A 183 16.06 10.33 -9.72
CA LEU A 183 15.24 9.48 -10.59
C LEU A 183 15.02 8.04 -10.06
N LEU A 184 14.93 7.85 -8.73
CA LEU A 184 14.60 6.55 -8.13
C LEU A 184 13.29 6.00 -8.73
N GLY A 185 13.33 4.75 -9.18
CA GLY A 185 12.17 4.09 -9.82
C GLY A 185 12.18 4.21 -11.35
N VAL A 186 12.82 5.25 -11.89
CA VAL A 186 13.02 5.47 -13.33
C VAL A 186 14.29 4.78 -13.81
N ILE A 187 15.43 5.02 -13.15
CA ILE A 187 16.73 4.50 -13.59
C ILE A 187 16.95 3.03 -13.18
N LYS A 188 17.21 2.18 -14.17
CA LYS A 188 17.45 0.74 -14.03
C LYS A 188 18.84 0.39 -14.53
N CYS A 189 19.45 -0.61 -13.92
CA CYS A 189 20.71 -1.15 -14.39
C CYS A 189 20.50 -1.87 -15.74
N GLY A 190 21.18 -1.43 -16.80
CA GLY A 190 21.10 -2.07 -18.12
C GLY A 190 21.56 -3.53 -18.15
N GLY A 191 22.29 -4.00 -17.13
CA GLY A 191 22.72 -5.39 -17.03
C GLY A 191 21.72 -6.33 -16.35
N CYS A 192 20.99 -5.89 -15.32
CA CYS A 192 20.11 -6.78 -14.54
C CYS A 192 18.67 -6.25 -14.35
N GLY A 193 18.35 -5.07 -14.87
CA GLY A 193 17.02 -4.46 -14.79
C GLY A 193 16.60 -3.92 -13.42
N LYS A 194 17.40 -4.12 -12.35
CA LYS A 194 17.07 -3.60 -11.01
C LYS A 194 17.34 -2.11 -10.89
N ASN A 195 16.67 -1.45 -9.94
CA ASN A 195 16.89 -0.03 -9.62
C ASN A 195 18.37 0.23 -9.31
N LEU A 196 18.90 1.31 -9.88
CA LEU A 196 20.17 1.86 -9.44
C LEU A 196 19.97 2.65 -8.15
N GLN A 197 21.01 2.71 -7.33
CA GLN A 197 20.98 3.40 -6.04
C GLN A 197 22.20 4.31 -5.88
N LEU A 198 21.97 5.49 -5.32
CA LEU A 198 23.00 6.43 -4.92
C LEU A 198 23.72 5.89 -3.69
N HIS A 199 25.04 5.85 -3.78
CA HIS A 199 25.93 5.42 -2.74
C HIS A 199 26.90 6.55 -2.42
N THR A 200 26.74 7.14 -1.25
CA THR A 200 27.59 8.21 -0.73
C THR A 200 28.65 7.61 0.18
N SER A 201 29.92 7.88 -0.11
CA SER A 201 31.06 7.49 0.73
C SER A 201 31.70 8.73 1.32
N ARG A 202 31.91 8.73 2.64
CA ARG A 202 32.58 9.81 3.38
C ARG A 202 33.92 9.29 3.90
N LYS A 203 35.03 9.85 3.42
CA LYS A 203 36.39 9.52 3.89
C LYS A 203 37.02 10.72 4.57
N ARG A 204 37.56 10.52 5.77
CA ARG A 204 38.33 11.54 6.50
C ARG A 204 39.71 11.68 5.85
N ARG A 205 40.13 12.92 5.58
CA ARG A 205 41.45 13.28 5.08
C ARG A 205 42.43 13.44 6.24
N ARG A 206 43.74 13.47 5.95
CA ARG A 206 44.79 13.64 6.95
C ARG A 206 44.72 15.01 7.67
N ASP A 207 44.17 16.02 7.01
CA ASP A 207 43.95 17.38 7.53
C ASP A 207 42.70 17.50 8.45
N GLY A 208 41.99 16.39 8.70
CA GLY A 208 40.77 16.39 9.51
C GLY A 208 39.47 16.69 8.76
N THR A 209 39.54 17.17 7.51
CA THR A 209 38.37 17.40 6.65
C THR A 209 37.79 16.10 6.08
N TYR A 210 36.60 16.15 5.50
CA TYR A 210 35.96 14.98 4.88
C TYR A 210 35.85 15.14 3.36
N ARG A 211 36.20 14.08 2.63
CA ARG A 211 35.83 13.92 1.21
C ARG A 211 34.55 13.11 1.14
N VAL A 212 33.50 13.71 0.60
CA VAL A 212 32.27 13.01 0.21
C VAL A 212 32.38 12.67 -1.27
N THR A 213 32.13 11.41 -1.62
CA THR A 213 32.08 10.94 -3.00
C THR A 213 30.77 10.23 -3.22
N GLU A 214 30.04 10.63 -4.26
CA GLU A 214 28.74 10.07 -4.62
C GLU A 214 28.84 9.28 -5.91
N LYS A 215 28.23 8.09 -5.93
CA LYS A 215 28.17 7.24 -7.11
C LYS A 215 26.81 6.57 -7.20
N ILE A 216 26.21 6.51 -8.38
CA ILE A 216 25.03 5.69 -8.63
C ILE A 216 25.50 4.30 -9.03
N ARG A 217 25.01 3.25 -8.36
CA ARG A 217 25.48 1.89 -8.61
C ARG A 217 24.39 0.85 -8.54
N CYS A 218 24.61 -0.25 -9.25
CA CYS A 218 23.82 -1.45 -9.07
C CYS A 218 24.29 -2.21 -7.82
N LEU A 219 23.38 -2.46 -6.88
CA LEU A 219 23.66 -3.27 -5.68
C LEU A 219 23.21 -4.74 -5.82
N SER A 220 22.68 -5.13 -6.99
CA SER A 220 22.26 -6.51 -7.22
C SER A 220 23.44 -7.46 -7.17
N ARG A 221 23.47 -8.34 -6.17
CA ARG A 221 24.42 -9.47 -6.07
C ARG A 221 23.77 -10.82 -6.39
N ILE A 222 22.54 -10.82 -6.90
CA ILE A 222 21.71 -12.01 -7.10
C ILE A 222 21.45 -12.19 -8.60
N GLY A 223 21.74 -13.39 -9.13
CA GLY A 223 21.52 -13.81 -10.53
C GLY A 223 22.64 -14.69 -11.08
N SER A 224 22.40 -15.40 -12.20
CA SER A 224 23.42 -16.14 -12.97
C SER A 224 23.36 -15.72 -14.45
N PRO A 225 24.40 -15.02 -14.98
CA PRO A 225 25.53 -14.49 -14.25
C PRO A 225 25.12 -13.35 -13.30
N ALA A 226 25.89 -13.17 -12.22
CA ALA A 226 25.72 -12.03 -11.33
C ALA A 226 25.92 -10.72 -12.11
N CYS A 227 25.15 -9.69 -11.77
CA CYS A 227 25.30 -8.39 -12.42
C CYS A 227 26.74 -7.88 -12.20
N PRO A 228 27.42 -7.36 -13.23
CA PRO A 228 28.78 -6.82 -13.10
C PRO A 228 28.86 -5.58 -12.17
N GLY A 229 27.71 -5.07 -11.71
CA GLY A 229 27.67 -4.00 -10.72
C GLY A 229 28.05 -2.65 -11.32
N TYR A 230 27.34 -2.22 -12.38
CA TYR A 230 27.61 -0.93 -13.02
C TYR A 230 27.60 0.22 -12.00
N VAL A 231 28.51 1.17 -12.22
CA VAL A 231 28.73 2.35 -11.38
C VAL A 231 28.82 3.56 -12.29
N PHE A 232 28.20 4.65 -11.88
CA PHE A 232 28.05 5.88 -12.64
C PHE A 232 28.30 7.10 -11.77
N LEU A 233 28.83 8.16 -12.38
CA LEU A 233 28.80 9.50 -11.82
C LEU A 233 27.36 10.05 -11.89
N PRO A 234 26.79 10.55 -10.77
CA PRO A 234 25.39 10.96 -10.72
C PRO A 234 25.01 11.95 -11.83
N ASP A 235 25.76 13.05 -11.96
CA ASP A 235 25.34 14.14 -12.84
C ASP A 235 25.78 13.94 -14.29
N GLU A 236 27.04 13.54 -14.48
CA GLU A 236 27.67 13.44 -15.80
C GLU A 236 27.22 12.23 -16.62
N GLU A 237 26.83 11.13 -15.96
CA GLU A 237 26.50 9.86 -16.61
C GLU A 237 25.03 9.48 -16.48
N ILE A 238 24.31 10.03 -15.49
CA ILE A 238 22.90 9.74 -15.28
C ILE A 238 22.04 10.99 -15.49
N VAL A 239 22.09 11.98 -14.60
CA VAL A 239 21.12 13.10 -14.61
C VAL A 239 21.15 13.87 -15.92
N THR A 240 22.31 14.41 -16.31
CA THR A 240 22.44 15.25 -17.52
C THR A 240 22.09 14.49 -18.80
N PRO A 241 22.63 13.28 -19.05
CA PRO A 241 22.30 12.54 -20.27
C PRO A 241 20.85 12.07 -20.34
N VAL A 242 20.25 11.71 -19.19
CA VAL A 242 18.85 11.26 -19.13
C VAL A 242 17.90 12.41 -19.38
N LEU A 243 18.10 13.55 -18.71
CA LEU A 243 17.31 14.77 -18.95
C LEU A 243 17.37 15.18 -20.41
N ARG A 244 18.58 15.27 -20.98
CA ARG A 244 18.76 15.63 -22.39
C ARG A 244 18.01 14.70 -23.33
N LYS A 245 18.11 13.38 -23.12
CA LYS A 245 17.40 12.40 -23.95
C LYS A 245 15.89 12.50 -23.80
N LEU A 246 15.38 12.76 -22.59
CA LEU A 246 13.94 12.86 -22.34
C LEU A 246 13.36 14.12 -22.96
N VAL A 247 14.02 15.27 -22.78
CA VAL A 247 13.62 16.52 -23.45
C VAL A 247 13.67 16.35 -24.96
N ALA A 248 14.69 15.70 -25.52
CA ALA A 248 14.74 15.43 -26.96
C ALA A 248 13.64 14.46 -27.45
N ALA A 249 13.16 13.54 -26.61
CA ALA A 249 12.18 12.54 -26.99
C ALA A 249 10.72 13.01 -26.85
N VAL A 250 10.43 13.78 -25.79
CA VAL A 250 9.05 14.17 -25.43
C VAL A 250 8.92 15.64 -25.02
N GLY A 251 9.98 16.44 -25.15
CA GLY A 251 9.99 17.84 -24.72
C GLY A 251 8.94 18.70 -25.41
N ASP A 252 8.77 18.55 -26.72
CA ASP A 252 7.81 19.33 -27.52
C ASP A 252 6.35 18.90 -27.32
N VAL A 253 6.10 17.83 -26.55
CA VAL A 253 4.76 17.33 -26.32
C VAL A 253 4.02 18.29 -25.38
N PRO A 254 2.80 18.74 -25.74
CA PRO A 254 2.03 19.63 -24.88
C PRO A 254 1.60 18.89 -23.61
N VAL A 255 1.70 19.58 -22.47
CA VAL A 255 1.15 19.10 -21.21
C VAL A 255 -0.37 19.17 -21.30
N THR A 256 -1.04 18.07 -21.02
CA THR A 256 -2.51 17.99 -21.03
C THR A 256 -3.03 17.66 -19.64
N ARG A 257 -4.24 18.15 -19.32
CA ARG A 257 -5.03 17.69 -18.18
C ARG A 257 -6.30 17.00 -18.65
N ARG A 258 -6.80 16.06 -17.87
CA ARG A 258 -8.04 15.36 -18.17
C ARG A 258 -9.24 16.16 -17.63
N VAL A 259 -10.12 16.62 -18.51
CA VAL A 259 -11.35 17.36 -18.17
C VAL A 259 -12.56 16.51 -18.52
N TYR A 260 -13.55 16.45 -17.63
CA TYR A 260 -14.81 15.77 -17.90
C TYR A 260 -15.73 16.70 -18.67
N VAL A 261 -16.20 16.26 -19.83
CA VAL A 261 -17.15 17.00 -20.66
C VAL A 261 -18.50 16.30 -20.56
N GLN A 262 -19.47 16.97 -19.94
CA GLN A 262 -20.86 16.51 -19.94
C GLN A 262 -21.48 16.88 -21.28
N SER A 263 -22.06 15.92 -21.97
CA SER A 263 -22.84 16.24 -23.16
C SER A 263 -24.13 16.97 -22.71
N ALA A 264 -24.39 18.12 -23.32
CA ALA A 264 -25.59 18.88 -23.00
C ALA A 264 -26.80 18.00 -23.34
N ARG A 265 -27.63 17.68 -22.34
CA ARG A 265 -28.98 17.14 -22.58
C ARG A 265 -29.73 18.17 -23.40
N ALA A 266 -29.79 17.98 -24.71
CA ALA A 266 -30.73 18.69 -25.54
C ALA A 266 -32.14 18.33 -25.04
N MET A 267 -32.82 19.27 -24.39
CA MET A 267 -34.29 19.24 -24.35
C MET A 267 -34.73 19.35 -25.81
N GLY A 268 -35.22 18.25 -26.36
CA GLY A 268 -35.48 18.10 -27.78
C GLY A 268 -36.47 19.12 -28.33
N ASP A 269 -36.09 19.76 -29.42
CA ASP A 269 -37.00 20.27 -30.44
C ASP A 269 -37.32 19.09 -31.39
N PRO A 270 -38.60 18.71 -31.61
CA PRO A 270 -38.96 17.49 -32.33
C PRO A 270 -38.86 17.66 -33.85
N GLY A 271 -37.67 17.98 -34.37
CA GLY A 271 -37.51 18.38 -35.77
C GLY A 271 -36.26 17.93 -36.53
N ASN A 272 -35.23 17.34 -35.91
CA ASN A 272 -34.00 17.01 -36.66
C ASN A 272 -33.35 15.68 -36.25
N PRO A 273 -33.36 14.65 -37.13
CA PRO A 273 -32.73 13.36 -36.85
C PRO A 273 -31.29 13.33 -37.38
N SER A 274 -30.36 14.03 -36.71
CA SER A 274 -28.92 13.77 -36.85
C SER A 274 -28.07 14.57 -35.86
N VAL A 275 -28.02 14.12 -34.60
CA VAL A 275 -26.82 14.32 -33.80
C VAL A 275 -26.63 13.06 -32.97
N ASP A 276 -25.67 12.21 -33.37
CA ASP A 276 -25.14 11.18 -32.50
C ASP A 276 -24.57 11.89 -31.26
N ALA A 277 -25.33 11.86 -30.17
CA ALA A 277 -24.89 12.39 -28.90
C ALA A 277 -23.81 11.47 -28.35
N ASP A 278 -22.55 11.78 -28.67
CA ASP A 278 -21.41 11.19 -27.98
C ASP A 278 -21.62 11.41 -26.47
N GLY A 279 -21.71 10.30 -25.74
CA GLY A 279 -21.98 10.29 -24.31
C GLY A 279 -20.91 11.04 -23.52
N ASP A 280 -21.18 11.22 -22.23
CA ASP A 280 -20.23 11.81 -21.29
C ASP A 280 -18.86 11.14 -21.41
N HIS A 281 -17.85 11.93 -21.73
CA HIS A 281 -16.50 11.43 -21.94
C HIS A 281 -15.46 12.38 -21.37
N TRP A 282 -14.24 11.86 -21.27
CA TRP A 282 -13.10 12.62 -20.78
C TRP A 282 -12.29 13.12 -21.97
N GLN A 283 -12.01 14.41 -21.98
CA GLN A 283 -11.17 15.04 -22.99
C GLN A 283 -9.85 15.49 -22.38
N PHE A 284 -8.76 15.30 -23.11
CA PHE A 284 -7.45 15.83 -22.75
C PHE A 284 -7.30 17.23 -23.30
N VAL A 285 -7.21 18.23 -22.41
CA VAL A 285 -7.11 19.64 -22.78
C VAL A 285 -5.66 20.10 -22.55
N PRO A 286 -4.97 20.66 -23.57
CA PRO A 286 -3.65 21.25 -23.41
C PRO A 286 -3.65 22.40 -22.40
N LEU A 287 -2.63 22.46 -21.55
CA LEU A 287 -2.44 23.53 -20.55
C LEU A 287 -1.66 24.74 -21.08
N GLY A 288 -1.26 24.73 -22.36
CA GLY A 288 -0.55 25.83 -23.00
C GLY A 288 0.96 25.85 -22.78
N SER A 289 1.52 24.83 -22.11
CA SER A 289 2.96 24.60 -21.97
C SER A 289 3.36 23.23 -22.48
N THR A 290 4.62 23.07 -22.86
CA THR A 290 5.26 21.80 -23.25
C THR A 290 5.92 21.13 -22.04
N PHE A 291 6.27 19.84 -22.16
CA PHE A 291 7.02 19.16 -21.10
C PHE A 291 8.43 19.73 -20.93
N ALA A 292 9.07 20.21 -22.01
CA ALA A 292 10.35 20.90 -21.92
C ALA A 292 10.25 22.14 -21.03
N GLU A 293 9.27 23.02 -21.29
CA GLU A 293 9.02 24.24 -20.49
C GLU A 293 8.64 23.91 -19.05
N ARG A 294 7.79 22.89 -18.84
CA ARG A 294 7.41 22.44 -17.49
C ARG A 294 8.63 21.99 -16.69
N TRP A 295 9.55 21.27 -17.31
CA TRP A 295 10.72 20.71 -16.62
C TRP A 295 11.87 21.68 -16.45
N GLU A 296 11.89 22.82 -17.16
CA GLU A 296 12.97 23.81 -17.14
C GLU A 296 13.17 24.50 -15.77
N GLY A 297 12.21 24.39 -14.84
CA GLY A 297 12.30 24.94 -13.48
C GLY A 297 12.02 23.95 -12.34
N MET A 298 11.87 22.66 -12.62
CA MET A 298 11.52 21.67 -11.60
C MET A 298 12.75 21.08 -10.91
N GLU A 299 12.61 20.74 -9.63
CA GLU A 299 13.62 19.96 -8.93
C GLU A 299 13.70 18.54 -9.53
N ILE A 300 14.90 17.95 -9.58
CA ILE A 300 15.13 16.62 -10.18
C ILE A 300 14.24 15.53 -9.57
N THR A 301 13.81 15.72 -8.32
CA THR A 301 12.91 14.80 -7.63
C THR A 301 11.47 14.90 -8.12
N GLU A 302 10.97 16.09 -8.43
CA GLU A 302 9.62 16.32 -8.95
C GLU A 302 9.53 15.82 -10.40
N PHE A 303 10.56 16.13 -11.19
CA PHE A 303 10.73 15.56 -12.53
C PHE A 303 10.74 14.02 -12.48
N GLY A 304 11.48 13.43 -11.53
CA GLY A 304 11.50 11.99 -11.33
C GLY A 304 10.13 11.41 -10.96
N GLU A 305 9.33 12.13 -10.17
CA GLU A 305 7.98 11.73 -9.79
C GLU A 305 7.05 11.74 -11.03
N ASP A 306 7.08 12.77 -11.88
CA ASP A 306 6.33 12.81 -13.15
C ASP A 306 6.63 11.57 -14.01
N LEU A 307 7.92 11.25 -14.21
CA LEU A 307 8.33 10.08 -15.01
C LEU A 307 7.84 8.75 -14.44
N VAL A 308 7.85 8.59 -13.11
CA VAL A 308 7.34 7.38 -12.47
C VAL A 308 5.83 7.22 -12.70
N HIS A 309 5.05 8.30 -12.57
CA HIS A 309 3.62 8.27 -12.87
C HIS A 309 3.34 7.91 -14.33
N ALA A 310 4.18 8.42 -15.22
CA ALA A 310 4.12 8.13 -16.64
C ALA A 310 4.58 6.69 -16.99
N GLY A 311 5.20 5.98 -16.05
CA GLY A 311 5.76 4.65 -16.25
C GLY A 311 7.02 4.63 -17.12
N VAL A 312 7.72 5.77 -17.24
CA VAL A 312 8.98 5.86 -17.99
C VAL A 312 10.09 5.17 -17.21
N THR A 313 10.84 4.32 -17.90
CA THR A 313 12.05 3.70 -17.39
C THR A 313 13.26 4.04 -18.24
N VAL A 314 14.43 4.02 -17.63
CA VAL A 314 15.70 4.25 -18.33
C VAL A 314 16.68 3.14 -17.99
N ARG A 315 17.10 2.38 -19.00
CA ARG A 315 18.18 1.40 -18.84
C ARG A 315 19.53 2.08 -18.98
N CYS A 316 20.27 2.17 -17.88
CA CYS A 316 21.58 2.80 -17.85
C CYS A 316 22.68 1.77 -18.10
N HIS A 317 23.41 1.96 -19.20
CA HIS A 317 24.64 1.23 -19.52
C HIS A 317 25.86 2.18 -19.37
N PRO A 318 27.07 1.66 -19.07
CA PRO A 318 28.30 2.45 -19.15
C PRO A 318 28.43 3.13 -20.52
N ARG A 319 29.14 4.26 -20.60
CA ARG A 319 29.32 5.00 -21.87
C ARG A 319 29.87 4.11 -23.00
N GLU A 320 30.81 3.23 -22.68
CA GLU A 320 31.39 2.23 -23.60
C GLU A 320 30.36 1.24 -24.17
N ARG A 321 29.20 1.10 -23.52
CA ARG A 321 28.10 0.20 -23.90
C ARG A 321 26.85 0.94 -24.37
N GLY A 322 26.99 2.20 -24.81
CA GLY A 322 25.90 2.97 -25.43
C GLY A 322 25.13 3.91 -24.48
N GLY A 323 25.49 3.97 -23.19
CA GLY A 323 24.90 4.94 -22.26
C GLY A 323 23.44 4.63 -21.87
N PRO A 324 22.66 5.64 -21.42
CA PRO A 324 21.26 5.47 -21.06
C PRO A 324 20.33 5.31 -22.29
N VAL A 325 19.43 4.34 -22.20
CA VAL A 325 18.38 4.02 -23.19
C VAL A 325 17.01 4.26 -22.55
N LEU A 326 16.18 5.07 -23.22
CA LEU A 326 14.84 5.40 -22.75
C LEU A 326 13.83 4.32 -23.14
N GLU A 327 12.93 4.00 -22.22
CA GLU A 327 11.76 3.15 -22.43
C GLU A 327 10.52 3.97 -22.05
N ILE A 328 9.83 4.51 -23.05
CA ILE A 328 8.65 5.37 -22.86
C ILE A 328 7.40 4.58 -23.29
N PRO A 329 6.41 4.39 -22.41
CA PRO A 329 5.15 3.75 -22.78
C PRO A 329 4.38 4.54 -23.86
N GLU A 330 3.66 3.86 -24.75
CA GLU A 330 2.87 4.51 -25.80
C GLU A 330 1.75 5.43 -25.22
N ASP A 331 1.18 5.02 -24.08
CA ASP A 331 0.16 5.74 -23.32
C ASP A 331 0.72 6.77 -22.32
N PHE A 332 2.00 7.14 -22.43
CA PHE A 332 2.70 8.08 -21.56
C PHE A 332 1.91 9.38 -21.30
N ARG A 333 1.33 9.96 -22.35
CA ARG A 333 0.57 11.21 -22.27
C ARG A 333 -0.67 11.09 -21.39
N GLU A 334 -1.41 9.99 -21.54
CA GLU A 334 -2.61 9.73 -20.77
C GLU A 334 -2.31 9.49 -19.29
N ARG A 335 -1.18 8.82 -19.00
CA ARG A 335 -0.74 8.55 -17.64
C ARG A 335 -0.38 9.84 -16.89
N LEU A 336 0.33 10.75 -17.54
CA LEU A 336 0.66 12.05 -16.95
C LEU A 336 -0.55 12.96 -16.81
N ALA A 337 -1.44 12.98 -17.80
CA ALA A 337 -2.64 13.80 -17.73
C ALA A 337 -3.63 13.34 -16.64
N LYS A 338 -3.55 12.09 -16.19
CA LYS A 338 -4.30 11.57 -15.03
C LYS A 338 -3.71 12.02 -13.69
N SER A 339 -2.41 12.32 -13.62
CA SER A 339 -1.75 12.77 -12.38
C SER A 339 -1.82 14.29 -12.17
N LEU A 340 -1.95 15.05 -13.25
CA LEU A 340 -2.17 16.50 -13.23
C LEU A 340 -3.65 16.78 -12.94
N ARG A 341 -3.97 17.04 -11.67
CA ARG A 341 -5.33 17.41 -11.22
C ARG A 341 -5.70 18.83 -11.64
#